data_AF-A0A971HPN8-F1
#
_entry.id   AF-A0A971HPN8-F1
#
_cell.length_a   1.000
_cell.length_b   1.000
_cell.length_c   1.000
_cell.angle_alpha   90.00
_cell.angle_beta   90.00
_cell.angle_gamma   90.00
#
_symmetry.space_group_name_H-M   'P 1'
#
loop_
_entity.id
_entity.type
_entity.pdbx_description
1 polymer ?
#
loop_
_entity_poly.entity_id
_entity_poly.type
_entity_poly.pdbx_seq_one_letter_code
_entity_poly.pdbx_strand_id
1 'polypeptide(L)'
;MKMIYFDMDGTITDLYAVKNWLPRLRDEDATPYLEARPMCNMIILSELLIEAKAQGYGIGIITWLSKDATKAYKKAIKQAKKQWLNNYLGVELDEAHFVQYGTRKDYVAKDKKGIIFDDDKRVRMWWKGEAYNPTEQNIIEILQGIVK
;
A
#
# COMPACT_ATOMS: atom_id res chain seq x y z
N MET A 1 1.23 20.21 -3.31
CA MET A 1 0.65 19.19 -2.42
C MET A 1 1.64 18.04 -2.35
N LYS A 2 2.19 17.77 -1.16
CA LYS A 2 3.12 16.65 -0.93
C LYS A 2 2.29 15.38 -0.72
N MET A 3 2.69 14.27 -1.32
CA MET A 3 1.92 13.01 -1.22
C MET A 3 2.52 12.05 -0.19
N ILE A 4 1.66 11.26 0.45
CA ILE A 4 2.01 10.11 1.29
C ILE A 4 1.46 8.86 0.60
N TYR A 5 2.35 7.97 0.20
CA TYR A 5 2.03 6.74 -0.52
C TYR A 5 2.23 5.50 0.34
N PHE A 6 1.39 4.51 0.12
CA PHE A 6 1.53 3.19 0.70
C PHE A 6 1.52 2.12 -0.40
N ASP A 7 2.46 1.17 -0.30
CA ASP A 7 2.19 -0.17 -0.80
C ASP A 7 1.14 -0.88 0.06
N MET A 8 0.66 -2.04 -0.41
CA MET A 8 -0.23 -2.91 0.35
C MET A 8 0.46 -4.13 0.94
N ASP A 9 1.04 -5.00 0.11
CA ASP A 9 1.38 -6.37 0.50
C ASP A 9 2.71 -6.39 1.27
N GLY A 10 2.68 -6.69 2.57
CA GLY A 10 3.85 -6.53 3.45
C GLY A 10 4.04 -5.11 4.00
N THR A 11 3.11 -4.20 3.71
CA THR A 11 3.15 -2.80 4.16
C THR A 11 1.99 -2.43 5.08
N ILE A 12 0.78 -2.27 4.56
CA ILE A 12 -0.44 -2.07 5.39
C ILE A 12 -1.26 -3.36 5.50
N THR A 13 -0.97 -4.36 4.65
CA THR A 13 -1.62 -5.67 4.64
C THR A 13 -0.61 -6.77 4.91
N ASP A 14 -0.89 -7.63 5.88
CA ASP A 14 -0.03 -8.75 6.27
C ASP A 14 -0.29 -9.98 5.39
N LEU A 15 -0.12 -9.80 4.08
CA LEU A 15 -0.36 -10.86 3.10
C LEU A 15 0.52 -12.08 3.38
N TYR A 16 1.77 -11.85 3.80
CA TYR A 16 2.75 -12.91 3.97
C TYR A 16 2.50 -13.79 5.21
N ALA A 17 1.69 -13.33 6.17
CA ALA A 17 1.21 -14.15 7.28
C ALA A 17 -0.01 -15.02 6.91
N VAL A 18 -0.66 -14.79 5.76
CA VAL A 18 -1.79 -15.62 5.34
C VAL A 18 -1.31 -17.04 5.02
N LYS A 19 -1.97 -18.03 5.62
CA LYS A 19 -1.62 -19.45 5.43
C LYS A 19 -1.64 -19.81 3.94
N ASN A 20 -0.54 -20.40 3.47
CA ASN A 20 -0.35 -20.83 2.08
C ASN A 20 -0.58 -19.71 1.05
N TRP A 21 -0.31 -18.44 1.39
CA TRP A 21 -0.53 -17.31 0.49
C TRP A 21 0.13 -17.53 -0.88
N LEU A 22 1.41 -17.94 -0.92
CA LEU A 22 2.15 -18.04 -2.17
C LEU A 22 1.64 -19.15 -3.10
N PRO A 23 1.43 -20.40 -2.63
CA PRO A 23 0.76 -21.42 -3.44
C PRO A 23 -0.60 -20.96 -3.97
N ARG A 24 -1.42 -20.30 -3.15
CA ARG A 24 -2.74 -19.78 -3.55
C ARG A 24 -2.62 -18.72 -4.63
N LEU A 25 -1.69 -17.78 -4.50
CA LEU A 25 -1.49 -16.76 -5.53
C LEU A 25 -1.04 -17.37 -6.87
N ARG A 26 -0.24 -18.46 -6.83
CA ARG A 26 0.19 -19.19 -8.03
C ARG A 26 -0.94 -19.96 -8.70
N ASP A 27 -1.94 -20.36 -7.92
CA ASP A 27 -3.18 -21.00 -8.39
C ASP A 27 -4.27 -19.98 -8.79
N GLU A 28 -3.90 -18.71 -8.93
CA GLU A 28 -4.80 -17.60 -9.24
C GLU A 28 -5.96 -17.39 -8.24
N ASP A 29 -5.76 -17.81 -6.98
CA ASP A 29 -6.67 -17.56 -5.88
C ASP A 29 -6.42 -16.17 -5.28
N ALA A 30 -7.41 -15.27 -5.43
CA ALA A 30 -7.36 -13.90 -4.94
C ALA A 30 -7.75 -13.75 -3.47
N THR A 31 -8.25 -14.80 -2.82
CA THR A 31 -8.76 -14.72 -1.44
C THR A 31 -7.70 -14.38 -0.38
N PRO A 32 -6.39 -14.68 -0.53
CA PRO A 32 -5.38 -14.20 0.41
C PRO A 32 -5.35 -12.68 0.58
N TYR A 33 -5.65 -11.91 -0.47
CA TYR A 33 -5.70 -10.44 -0.41
C TYR A 33 -6.88 -9.91 0.44
N LEU A 34 -7.92 -10.72 0.64
CA LEU A 34 -9.06 -10.39 1.50
C LEU A 34 -8.83 -10.85 2.95
N GLU A 35 -8.15 -11.99 3.13
CA GLU A 35 -7.85 -12.59 4.44
C GLU A 35 -6.73 -11.86 5.19
N ALA A 36 -5.82 -11.21 4.46
CA ALA A 36 -4.70 -10.47 5.02
C ALA A 36 -5.19 -9.50 6.10
N ARG A 37 -4.61 -9.60 7.29
CA ARG A 37 -4.91 -8.69 8.39
C ARG A 37 -4.13 -7.38 8.21
N PRO A 38 -4.59 -6.28 8.81
CA PRO A 38 -3.78 -5.07 8.86
C PRO A 38 -2.44 -5.27 9.59
N MET A 39 -1.38 -4.63 9.11
CA MET A 39 -0.07 -4.61 9.78
C MET A 39 0.06 -3.54 10.86
N CYS A 40 -0.88 -2.60 10.92
CA CYS A 40 -0.96 -1.58 11.96
C CYS A 40 -2.41 -1.30 12.33
N ASN A 41 -2.63 -0.48 13.35
CA ASN A 41 -3.98 -0.07 13.73
C ASN A 41 -4.57 0.88 12.67
N MET A 42 -5.49 0.36 11.86
CA MET A 42 -6.05 1.09 10.72
C MET A 42 -6.97 2.24 11.12
N ILE A 43 -7.54 2.21 12.32
CA ILE A 43 -8.35 3.32 12.85
C ILE A 43 -7.41 4.50 13.09
N ILE A 44 -6.34 4.28 13.86
CA ILE A 44 -5.33 5.32 14.15
C ILE A 44 -4.66 5.79 12.85
N LEU A 45 -4.33 4.88 11.94
CA LEU A 45 -3.79 5.24 10.63
C LEU A 45 -4.75 6.18 9.89
N SER A 46 -6.04 5.85 9.83
CA SER A 46 -7.03 6.66 9.11
C SER A 46 -7.19 8.05 9.73
N GLU A 47 -7.20 8.15 11.06
CA GLU A 47 -7.25 9.43 11.79
C GLU A 47 -6.03 10.31 11.45
N LEU A 48 -4.83 9.75 11.51
CA LEU A 48 -3.60 10.47 11.16
C LEU A 48 -3.57 10.91 9.69
N LEU A 49 -4.10 10.08 8.78
CA LEU A 49 -4.16 10.44 7.36
C LEU A 49 -5.20 11.53 7.08
N ILE A 50 -6.33 11.55 7.81
CA ILE A 50 -7.30 12.65 7.74
C ILE A 50 -6.66 13.94 8.23
N GLU A 51 -5.92 13.90 9.33
CA GLU A 51 -5.16 15.03 9.85
C GLU A 51 -4.10 15.51 8.84
N ALA A 52 -3.34 14.58 8.25
CA ALA A 52 -2.38 14.91 7.20
C ALA A 52 -3.08 15.61 6.01
N LYS A 53 -4.25 15.14 5.58
CA LYS A 53 -5.03 15.83 4.53
C LYS A 53 -5.42 17.25 4.95
N ALA A 54 -5.85 17.46 6.19
CA ALA A 54 -6.15 18.80 6.71
C ALA A 54 -4.92 19.73 6.73
N GLN A 55 -3.71 19.16 6.83
CA GLN A 55 -2.43 19.88 6.73
C GLN A 55 -1.91 20.02 5.28
N GLY A 56 -2.70 19.62 4.27
CA GLY A 56 -2.38 19.81 2.86
C GLY A 56 -1.54 18.70 2.22
N TYR A 57 -1.50 17.51 2.84
CA TYR A 57 -0.99 16.30 2.19
C TYR A 57 -2.06 15.63 1.31
N GLY A 58 -1.62 14.93 0.28
CA GLY A 58 -2.47 13.97 -0.43
C GLY A 58 -2.10 12.53 -0.08
N ILE A 59 -3.06 11.61 -0.15
CA ILE A 59 -2.91 10.21 0.24
C ILE A 59 -3.06 9.33 -0.99
N GLY A 60 -2.13 8.38 -1.18
CA GLY A 60 -2.16 7.49 -2.33
C GLY A 60 -1.82 6.04 -2.02
N ILE A 61 -2.37 5.13 -2.82
CA ILE A 61 -1.95 3.72 -2.84
C ILE A 61 -1.19 3.46 -4.14
N ILE A 62 -0.03 2.81 -4.06
CA ILE A 62 0.66 2.27 -5.23
C ILE A 62 1.07 0.84 -4.92
N THR A 63 0.36 -0.12 -5.50
CA THR A 63 0.56 -1.54 -5.21
C THR A 63 0.75 -2.36 -6.47
N TRP A 64 1.58 -3.39 -6.37
CA TRP A 64 1.75 -4.38 -7.43
C TRP A 64 0.60 -5.40 -7.41
N LEU A 65 0.22 -5.84 -8.60
CA LEU A 65 -0.56 -7.06 -8.81
C LEU A 65 0.38 -8.27 -8.81
N SER A 66 -0.19 -9.48 -8.65
CA SER A 66 0.61 -10.71 -8.65
C SER A 66 1.50 -10.84 -9.89
N LYS A 67 2.71 -11.37 -9.68
CA LYS A 67 3.67 -11.67 -10.73
C LYS A 67 3.13 -12.77 -11.65
N ASP A 68 3.36 -12.63 -12.95
CA ASP A 68 2.98 -13.63 -13.98
C ASP A 68 1.48 -14.01 -14.00
N ALA A 69 0.62 -13.14 -13.48
CA ALA A 69 -0.83 -13.35 -13.42
C ALA A 69 -1.54 -13.10 -14.75
N THR A 70 -2.58 -13.90 -15.02
CA THR A 70 -3.50 -13.67 -16.15
C THR A 70 -4.23 -12.33 -16.00
N LYS A 71 -4.80 -11.84 -17.11
CA LYS A 71 -5.61 -10.61 -17.10
C LYS A 71 -6.86 -10.76 -16.21
N ALA A 72 -7.48 -11.93 -16.22
CA ALA A 72 -8.65 -12.23 -15.38
C ALA A 72 -8.27 -12.19 -13.91
N TYR A 73 -7.17 -12.86 -13.54
CA TYR A 73 -6.70 -12.86 -12.17
C TYR A 73 -6.27 -11.47 -11.68
N LYS A 74 -5.54 -10.69 -12.50
CA LYS A 74 -5.24 -9.27 -12.21
C LYS A 74 -6.48 -8.44 -11.89
N LYS A 75 -7.61 -8.70 -12.56
CA LYS A 75 -8.90 -8.04 -12.26
C LYS A 75 -9.45 -8.48 -10.89
N ALA A 76 -9.39 -9.76 -10.58
CA ALA A 76 -9.81 -10.30 -9.28
C ALA A 76 -8.97 -9.73 -8.13
N ILE A 77 -7.63 -9.69 -8.28
CA ILE A 77 -6.72 -9.07 -7.29
C ILE A 77 -7.08 -7.59 -7.08
N LYS A 78 -7.30 -6.84 -8.16
CA LYS A 78 -7.68 -5.43 -8.06
C LYS A 78 -9.00 -5.25 -7.31
N GLN A 79 -9.97 -6.13 -7.51
CA GLN A 79 -11.24 -6.11 -6.77
C GLN A 79 -11.02 -6.44 -5.29
N ALA A 80 -10.25 -7.49 -5.00
CA ALA A 80 -9.94 -7.91 -3.64
C ALA A 80 -9.22 -6.80 -2.84
N LYS A 81 -8.17 -6.21 -3.40
CA LYS A 81 -7.43 -5.10 -2.77
C LYS A 81 -8.30 -3.86 -2.56
N LYS A 82 -9.16 -3.52 -3.53
CA LYS A 82 -10.13 -2.41 -3.37
C LYS A 82 -11.12 -2.69 -2.24
N GLN A 83 -11.64 -3.91 -2.16
CA GLN A 83 -12.54 -4.31 -1.08
C GLN A 83 -11.82 -4.25 0.28
N TRP A 84 -10.57 -4.70 0.35
CA TRP A 84 -9.76 -4.57 1.55
C TRP A 84 -9.61 -3.10 1.98
N LEU A 85 -9.24 -2.21 1.05
CA LEU A 85 -9.14 -0.78 1.33
C LEU A 85 -10.48 -0.20 1.83
N ASN A 86 -11.60 -0.53 1.19
CA ASN A 86 -12.92 -0.07 1.62
C ASN A 86 -13.31 -0.56 3.03
N ASN A 87 -12.83 -1.73 3.43
CA ASN A 87 -13.15 -2.31 4.73
C ASN A 87 -12.29 -1.74 5.87
N TYR A 88 -11.06 -1.31 5.59
CA TYR A 88 -10.08 -0.96 6.62
C TYR A 88 -9.58 0.47 6.57
N LEU A 89 -9.54 1.12 5.40
CA LEU A 89 -8.99 2.46 5.24
C LEU A 89 -10.12 3.49 5.26
N GLY A 90 -10.25 4.19 6.39
CA GLY A 90 -11.30 5.18 6.63
C GLY A 90 -11.00 6.59 6.09
N VAL A 91 -10.16 6.72 5.08
CA VAL A 91 -9.77 8.01 4.48
C VAL A 91 -9.88 7.97 2.95
N GLU A 92 -10.30 9.08 2.35
CA GLU A 92 -10.37 9.20 0.90
C GLU A 92 -8.97 9.32 0.25
N LEU A 93 -8.73 8.46 -0.74
CA LEU A 93 -7.51 8.45 -1.54
C LEU A 93 -7.59 9.52 -2.64
N ASP A 94 -6.52 10.29 -2.79
CA ASP A 94 -6.33 11.21 -3.91
C ASP A 94 -5.89 10.49 -5.19
N GLU A 95 -5.19 9.36 -5.04
CA GLU A 95 -4.92 8.42 -6.14
C GLU A 95 -4.71 6.98 -5.69
N ALA A 96 -4.98 6.03 -6.60
CA ALA A 96 -4.72 4.61 -6.36
C ALA A 96 -4.27 3.90 -7.64
N HIS A 97 -3.06 3.34 -7.61
CA HIS A 97 -2.41 2.69 -8.74
C HIS A 97 -2.23 1.20 -8.45
N PHE A 98 -2.89 0.36 -9.25
CA PHE A 98 -2.78 -1.10 -9.19
C PHE A 98 -2.03 -1.57 -10.44
N VAL A 99 -0.72 -1.70 -10.31
CA VAL A 99 0.19 -1.81 -11.47
C VAL A 99 0.82 -3.18 -11.57
N GLN A 100 1.42 -3.49 -12.71
CA GLN A 100 2.08 -4.78 -12.91
C GLN A 100 3.24 -4.96 -11.93
N TYR A 101 3.47 -6.20 -11.49
CA TYR A 101 4.62 -6.54 -10.67
C TYR A 101 5.93 -6.03 -11.29
N GLY A 102 6.77 -5.40 -10.48
CA GLY A 102 8.05 -4.82 -10.90
C GLY A 102 7.96 -3.46 -11.59
N THR A 103 6.76 -2.90 -11.80
CA THR A 103 6.63 -1.52 -12.30
C THR A 103 7.26 -0.53 -11.32
N ARG A 104 8.11 0.38 -11.82
CA ARG A 104 8.68 1.47 -11.05
C ARG A 104 7.59 2.38 -10.50
N LYS A 105 7.38 2.36 -9.17
CA LYS A 105 6.31 3.12 -8.51
C LYS A 105 6.51 4.63 -8.63
N ASP A 106 7.75 5.09 -8.68
CA ASP A 106 8.10 6.50 -8.87
C ASP A 106 7.76 7.03 -10.29
N TYR A 107 7.42 6.15 -11.24
CA TYR A 107 6.99 6.54 -12.59
C TYR A 107 5.48 6.74 -12.69
N VAL A 108 4.70 6.14 -11.77
CA VAL A 108 3.24 6.24 -11.76
C VAL A 108 2.73 7.21 -10.68
N ALA A 109 3.53 7.47 -9.65
CA ALA A 109 3.22 8.43 -8.61
C ALA A 109 3.10 9.86 -9.18
N LYS A 110 2.04 10.58 -8.78
CA LYS A 110 1.91 12.01 -9.09
C LYS A 110 3.01 12.86 -8.44
N ASP A 111 3.44 12.52 -7.22
CA ASP A 111 4.54 13.17 -6.50
C ASP A 111 5.61 12.17 -6.05
N LYS A 112 6.52 11.83 -6.95
CA LYS A 112 7.68 10.97 -6.67
C LYS A 112 8.70 11.53 -5.66
N LYS A 113 8.54 12.79 -5.22
CA LYS A 113 9.35 13.41 -4.15
C LYS A 113 8.62 13.42 -2.80
N GLY A 114 7.41 12.88 -2.75
CA GLY A 114 6.64 12.67 -1.52
C GLY A 114 7.21 11.55 -0.66
N ILE A 115 6.38 11.06 0.25
CA ILE A 115 6.70 9.99 1.20
C ILE A 115 6.16 8.67 0.65
N ILE A 116 6.91 7.57 0.78
CA ILE A 116 6.41 6.23 0.51
C ILE A 116 6.72 5.27 1.66
N PHE A 117 5.74 4.44 2.02
CA PHE A 117 5.93 3.24 2.82
C PHE A 117 5.85 2.03 1.89
N ASP A 118 6.91 1.21 1.86
CA ASP A 118 7.01 0.06 0.97
C ASP A 118 7.98 -0.96 1.56
N ASP A 119 7.62 -2.24 1.58
CA ASP A 119 8.44 -3.35 2.09
C ASP A 119 9.52 -3.78 1.08
N ASP A 120 9.37 -3.45 -0.20
CA ASP A 120 10.36 -3.78 -1.23
C ASP A 120 11.51 -2.76 -1.24
N LYS A 121 12.70 -3.23 -0.87
CA LYS A 121 13.95 -2.44 -0.87
C LYS A 121 14.22 -1.73 -2.20
N ARG A 122 13.87 -2.35 -3.33
CA ARG A 122 14.11 -1.77 -4.66
C ARG A 122 13.24 -0.55 -4.88
N VAL A 123 11.98 -0.60 -4.46
CA VAL A 123 11.08 0.56 -4.52
C VAL A 123 11.66 1.69 -3.68
N ARG A 124 12.03 1.40 -2.42
CA ARG A 124 12.61 2.41 -1.52
C ARG A 124 13.86 3.06 -2.11
N MET A 125 14.74 2.28 -2.72
CA MET A 125 15.96 2.79 -3.37
C MET A 125 15.68 3.64 -4.62
N TRP A 126 14.62 3.35 -5.37
CA TRP A 126 14.28 4.10 -6.58
C TRP A 126 13.43 5.35 -6.31
N TRP A 127 12.81 5.42 -5.13
CA TRP A 127 12.01 6.56 -4.73
C TRP A 127 12.88 7.82 -4.60
N LYS A 128 12.32 8.98 -5.01
CA LYS A 128 13.10 10.23 -5.07
C LYS A 128 12.89 11.13 -3.85
N GLY A 129 11.91 10.81 -3.02
CA GLY A 129 11.62 11.48 -1.77
C GLY A 129 12.00 10.62 -0.57
N GLU A 130 11.17 10.68 0.47
CA GLU A 130 11.36 9.91 1.71
C GLU A 130 10.74 8.53 1.55
N ALA A 131 11.48 7.49 1.93
CA ALA A 131 11.02 6.10 1.83
C ALA A 131 11.29 5.36 3.13
N TYR A 132 10.27 4.70 3.66
CA TYR A 132 10.30 4.00 4.94
C TYR A 132 10.02 2.51 4.77
N ASN A 133 10.70 1.70 5.58
CA ASN A 133 10.49 0.25 5.60
C ASN A 133 9.49 -0.13 6.71
N PRO A 134 8.23 -0.47 6.38
CA PRO A 134 7.20 -0.80 7.37
C PRO A 134 7.47 -2.11 8.13
N THR A 135 8.38 -2.95 7.64
CA THR A 135 8.76 -4.19 8.35
C THR A 135 9.79 -3.94 9.47
N GLU A 136 10.41 -2.76 9.49
CA GLU A 136 11.46 -2.38 10.44
C GLU A 136 11.09 -1.12 11.23
N GLN A 137 10.12 -0.34 10.75
CA GLN A 137 9.74 0.95 11.30
C GLN A 137 8.22 1.04 11.46
N ASN A 138 7.76 1.63 12.57
CA ASN A 138 6.35 1.77 12.86
C ASN A 138 5.72 2.91 12.03
N ILE A 139 4.79 2.56 11.14
CA ILE A 139 4.06 3.52 10.29
C ILE A 139 3.38 4.61 11.11
N ILE A 140 2.74 4.24 12.24
CA ILE A 140 1.97 5.16 13.07
C ILE A 140 2.89 6.21 13.71
N GLU A 141 4.02 5.77 14.28
CA GLU A 141 4.98 6.69 14.91
C GLU A 141 5.61 7.66 13.89
N ILE A 142 5.92 7.17 12.69
CA ILE A 142 6.43 8.03 11.60
C ILE A 142 5.38 9.07 11.22
N LEU A 143 4.11 8.68 11.04
CA LEU A 143 3.04 9.61 10.69
C LEU A 143 2.77 10.62 11.80
N GLN A 144 2.81 10.21 13.06
CA GLN A 144 2.70 11.12 14.22
C GLN A 144 3.82 12.16 14.25
N GLY A 145 5.01 11.85 13.72
CA GLY A 145 6.09 12.84 13.58
C GLY A 145 5.91 13.79 12.39
N ILE A 146 5.10 13.40 11.39
CA ILE A 146 4.83 14.18 10.18
C ILE A 146 3.67 15.14 10.40
N VAL A 147 2.59 14.66 11.01
CA VAL A 147 1.43 15.47 11.38
C VAL A 147 1.72 16.21 12.69
N LYS A 148 1.46 17.51 12.72
CA LYS A 148 1.73 18.38 13.88
C LYS A 148 0.48 19.04 14.42
#